data_AF-A0A0B1SI51-F1
#
_entry.id   AF-A0A0B1SI51-F1
#
_cell.length_a   1.000
_cell.length_b   1.000
_cell.length_c   1.000
_cell.angle_alpha   90.00
_cell.angle_beta   90.00
_cell.angle_gamma   90.00
#
_symmetry.space_group_name_H-M   'P 1'
#
loop_
_entity.id
_entity.type
_entity.pdbx_description
1 polymer ?
#
loop_
_entity_poly.entity_id
_entity_poly.type
_entity_poly.pdbx_seq_one_letter_code
_entity_poly.pdbx_strand_id
1 'polypeptide(L)'
;MTAVSYTIEPIEGRAAIQKNFVKLPERAANYSNRRVTLNERFSIIERGYYLKPVELPKATNAPPRVSLVCVNAVSREEVMAATLAKMEKKQAEEQ
;
A
#
# COMPACT_ATOMS: atom_id res chain seq x y z
N MET A 1 4.37 8.89 6.20
CA MET A 1 3.68 7.70 6.72
C MET A 1 4.60 7.07 7.75
N THR A 2 4.13 6.87 8.97
CA THR A 2 4.88 6.15 10.00
C THR A 2 5.05 4.71 9.51
N ALA A 3 6.30 4.29 9.25
CA ALA A 3 6.58 2.87 9.11
C ALA A 3 6.26 2.25 10.47
N VAL A 4 5.25 1.39 10.55
CA VAL A 4 4.91 0.66 11.78
C VAL A 4 5.41 -0.76 11.56
N SER A 5 6.39 -1.18 12.36
CA SER A 5 6.79 -2.60 12.39
C SER A 5 5.86 -3.33 13.36
N TYR A 6 5.79 -4.65 13.25
CA TYR A 6 4.94 -5.47 14.12
C TYR A 6 5.74 -6.64 14.67
N THR A 7 5.50 -6.98 15.93
CA THR A 7 5.94 -8.24 16.54
C THR A 7 4.77 -9.20 16.64
N ILE A 8 5.04 -10.49 16.42
CA ILE A 8 4.05 -11.56 16.56
C ILE A 8 4.15 -12.11 17.98
N GLU A 9 3.11 -11.94 18.79
CA GLU A 9 3.06 -12.42 20.18
C GLU A 9 2.03 -13.55 20.36
N PRO A 10 2.32 -14.56 21.22
CA PRO A 10 1.35 -15.57 21.66
C PRO A 10 0.08 -14.94 22.26
N ILE A 11 -1.08 -15.51 21.95
CA ILE A 11 -2.27 -15.34 22.81
C ILE A 11 -2.21 -16.37 23.95
N GLU A 12 -2.64 -15.97 25.15
CA GLU A 12 -2.78 -16.89 26.28
C GLU A 12 -3.75 -18.03 25.93
N GLY A 13 -3.40 -19.26 26.31
CA GLY A 13 -4.22 -20.43 25.98
C GLY A 13 -4.15 -20.89 24.51
N ARG A 14 -3.27 -20.30 23.66
CA ARG A 14 -3.11 -20.72 22.26
C ARG A 14 -2.78 -22.21 22.05
N ALA A 15 -2.30 -22.90 23.08
CA ALA A 15 -1.98 -24.33 23.03
C ALA A 15 -3.19 -25.20 22.62
N ALA A 16 -4.42 -24.77 22.95
CA ALA A 16 -5.64 -25.45 22.52
C ALA A 16 -5.90 -25.30 21.00
N ILE A 17 -5.46 -24.18 20.43
CA ILE A 17 -5.70 -23.77 19.03
C ILE A 17 -4.60 -24.30 18.10
N GLN A 18 -3.35 -24.34 18.60
CA GLN A 18 -2.17 -24.73 17.82
C GLN A 18 -2.05 -26.23 17.52
N LYS A 19 -2.85 -27.11 18.12
CA LYS A 19 -2.77 -28.56 17.86
C LYS A 19 -2.78 -28.92 16.36
N ASN A 20 -3.48 -28.12 15.55
CA ASN A 20 -3.58 -28.33 14.10
C ASN A 20 -2.66 -27.42 13.27
N PHE A 21 -2.02 -26.41 13.87
CA PHE A 21 -1.34 -25.33 13.14
C PHE A 21 -0.04 -24.85 13.83
N VAL A 22 0.91 -25.76 14.01
CA VAL A 22 2.17 -25.53 14.76
C VAL A 22 3.18 -24.64 14.02
N LYS A 23 3.09 -24.49 12.70
CA LYS A 23 4.15 -23.90 11.85
C LYS A 23 4.23 -22.36 11.86
N LEU A 24 3.36 -21.66 12.59
CA LEU A 24 3.36 -20.18 12.53
C LEU A 24 4.61 -19.53 13.15
N PRO A 25 5.09 -19.93 14.35
CA PRO A 25 6.35 -19.43 14.92
C PRO A 25 7.53 -19.47 13.97
N GLU A 26 7.69 -20.58 13.25
CA GLU A 26 8.78 -20.78 12.30
C GLU A 26 8.71 -19.78 11.15
N ARG A 27 7.49 -19.39 10.74
CA ARG A 27 7.23 -18.45 9.65
C ARG A 27 7.05 -17.01 10.11
N ALA A 28 7.10 -16.73 11.42
CA ALA A 28 6.84 -15.41 11.97
C ALA A 28 7.76 -14.34 11.35
N ALA A 29 9.04 -14.69 11.15
CA ALA A 29 10.03 -13.82 10.51
C ALA A 29 9.61 -13.37 9.10
N ASN A 30 8.82 -14.17 8.36
CA ASN A 30 8.33 -13.82 7.02
C ASN A 30 7.28 -12.70 7.04
N TYR A 31 6.69 -12.39 8.20
CA TYR A 31 5.72 -11.32 8.36
C TYR A 31 6.34 -10.06 8.98
N SER A 32 7.57 -10.15 9.49
CA SER A 32 8.31 -9.03 10.06
C SER A 32 8.72 -8.01 9.00
N ASN A 33 8.79 -6.73 9.37
CA ASN A 33 9.31 -5.62 8.55
C ASN A 33 8.63 -5.44 7.18
N ARG A 34 7.42 -5.97 7.00
CA ARG A 34 6.62 -5.72 5.80
C ARG A 34 5.17 -5.45 6.13
N ARG A 35 4.43 -4.95 5.15
CA ARG A 35 2.98 -4.76 5.26
C ARG A 35 2.29 -6.12 5.18
N VAL A 36 1.60 -6.47 6.25
CA VAL A 36 0.77 -7.68 6.34
C VAL A 36 -0.62 -7.39 5.79
N THR A 37 -1.07 -8.19 4.82
CA THR A 37 -2.41 -8.12 4.22
C THR A 37 -3.49 -8.52 5.21
N LEU A 38 -4.75 -8.21 4.90
CA LEU A 38 -5.88 -8.54 5.77
C LEU A 38 -6.00 -10.06 6.00
N ASN A 39 -5.87 -10.88 4.95
CA ASN A 39 -5.90 -12.34 5.06
C ASN A 39 -4.79 -12.89 5.94
N GLU A 40 -3.58 -12.35 5.81
CA GLU A 40 -2.45 -12.78 6.65
C GLU A 40 -2.70 -12.44 8.13
N ARG A 41 -3.32 -11.29 8.42
CA ARG A 41 -3.72 -10.93 9.80
C ARG A 41 -4.71 -11.93 10.38
N PHE A 42 -5.76 -12.28 9.63
CA PHE A 42 -6.72 -13.31 10.06
C PHE A 42 -6.05 -14.66 10.29
N SER A 43 -5.21 -15.08 9.35
CA SER A 43 -4.42 -16.32 9.48
C SER A 43 -3.53 -16.35 10.72
N ILE A 44 -2.96 -15.21 11.14
CA ILE A 44 -2.14 -15.12 12.35
C ILE A 44 -3.03 -15.29 13.60
N ILE A 45 -4.18 -14.62 13.62
CA ILE A 45 -5.15 -14.66 14.74
C ILE A 45 -5.75 -16.05 14.93
N GLU A 46 -6.19 -16.70 13.85
CA GLU A 46 -6.77 -18.05 13.87
C GLU A 46 -5.81 -19.10 14.47
N ARG A 47 -4.51 -18.81 14.46
CA ARG A 47 -3.47 -19.69 15.00
C ARG A 47 -3.07 -19.35 16.43
N GLY A 48 -3.75 -18.38 17.05
CA GLY A 48 -3.52 -17.98 18.44
C GLY A 48 -2.38 -16.98 18.62
N TYR A 49 -2.21 -16.06 17.66
CA TYR A 49 -1.21 -15.00 17.71
C TYR A 49 -1.80 -13.64 17.39
N TYR A 50 -1.19 -12.57 17.88
CA TYR A 50 -1.56 -11.22 17.51
C TYR A 50 -0.35 -10.41 17.05
N LEU A 51 -0.61 -9.39 16.24
CA LEU A 51 0.39 -8.45 15.76
C LEU A 51 0.42 -7.23 16.68
N LYS A 52 1.46 -7.11 17.48
CA LYS A 52 1.70 -5.96 18.34
C LYS A 52 2.49 -4.91 17.55
N PRO A 53 1.99 -3.67 17.42
CA PRO A 53 2.74 -2.62 16.76
C PRO A 53 3.99 -2.29 17.58
N VAL A 54 5.13 -2.23 16.90
CA VAL A 54 6.36 -1.66 17.42
C VAL A 54 6.47 -0.25 16.87
N GLU A 55 6.55 0.71 17.79
CA GLU A 55 6.87 2.09 17.43
C GLU A 55 8.27 2.11 16.82
N LEU A 56 8.36 2.26 15.50
CA LEU A 56 9.64 2.52 14.87
C LEU A 56 10.02 3.98 15.14
N PRO A 57 11.31 4.26 15.37
CA PRO A 57 11.79 5.62 15.49
C PRO A 57 11.35 6.40 14.25
N LYS A 58 10.69 7.53 14.49
CA LYS A 58 10.17 8.42 13.45
C LYS A 58 11.34 8.79 12.54
N ALA A 59 11.28 8.40 11.27
CA ALA A 59 12.29 8.76 10.30
C ALA A 59 12.46 10.29 10.34
N THR A 60 13.65 10.75 10.76
CA THR A 60 14.00 12.16 10.96
C THR A 60 13.98 12.96 9.67
N ASN A 61 13.97 12.28 8.53
CA ASN A 61 13.99 12.90 7.21
C ASN A 61 12.58 12.91 6.63
N ALA A 62 12.00 14.11 6.49
CA ALA A 62 10.82 14.30 5.67
C ALA A 62 11.13 13.80 4.24
N PRO A 63 10.22 13.03 3.60
CA PRO A 63 10.41 12.65 2.22
C PRO A 63 10.55 13.92 1.37
N PRO A 64 11.46 13.96 0.38
CA PRO A 64 11.64 15.13 -0.46
C PRO A 64 10.30 15.51 -1.11
N ARG A 65 9.90 16.78 -0.99
CA ARG A 65 8.74 17.31 -1.70
C ARG A 65 9.07 17.36 -3.18
N VAL A 66 8.61 16.37 -3.94
CA VAL A 66 8.73 16.36 -5.40
C VAL A 66 7.46 16.94 -5.99
N SER A 67 7.60 17.97 -6.83
CA SER A 67 6.53 18.57 -7.62
C SER A 67 6.74 18.15 -9.07
N LEU A 68 5.69 17.69 -9.73
CA LEU A 68 5.73 17.45 -11.18
C LEU A 68 5.55 18.78 -11.89
N VAL A 69 6.60 19.24 -12.56
CA VAL A 69 6.57 20.42 -13.43
C VAL A 69 6.36 19.94 -14.86
N CYS A 70 5.33 20.47 -15.52
CA CYS A 70 5.11 20.18 -16.94
C CYS A 70 6.21 20.85 -17.77
N VAL A 71 7.02 20.06 -18.47
CA VAL A 71 8.16 20.56 -19.28
C VAL A 71 7.67 21.24 -20.56
N ASN A 72 6.48 20.87 -21.04
CA ASN A 72 5.86 21.44 -22.22
C ASN A 72 4.66 22.27 -21.77
N ALA A 73 4.88 23.57 -21.55
CA ALA A 73 3.80 24.53 -21.38
C ALA A 73 3.12 24.74 -22.74
N VAL A 74 2.16 23.88 -23.08
CA VAL A 74 1.26 24.12 -24.21
C VAL A 74 0.37 25.29 -23.81
N SER A 75 0.30 26.33 -24.63
CA SER A 75 -0.54 27.49 -24.32
C SER A 75 -2.00 27.06 -24.26
N ARG A 76 -2.82 27.74 -23.45
CA ARG A 76 -4.24 27.41 -23.33
C ARG A 76 -4.93 27.54 -24.69
N GLU A 77 -4.47 28.50 -25.48
CA GLU A 77 -4.89 28.79 -26.84
C GLU A 77 -4.61 27.61 -27.79
N GLU A 78 -3.42 27.03 -27.71
CA GLU A 78 -3.05 25.83 -28.50
C GLU A 78 -3.88 24.61 -28.13
N VAL A 79 -4.17 24.41 -26.84
CA VAL A 79 -5.03 23.30 -26.38
C VAL A 79 -6.45 23.47 -26.93
N MET A 80 -7.00 24.68 -26.85
CA MET A 80 -8.35 24.99 -27.36
C MET A 80 -8.42 24.82 -28.88
N ALA A 81 -7.43 25.31 -29.62
CA ALA A 81 -7.35 25.16 -31.07
C ALA A 81 -7.27 23.68 -31.49
N ALA A 82 -6.45 22.87 -30.81
CA ALA A 82 -6.34 21.45 -31.08
C ALA A 82 -7.64 20.69 -30.77
N THR A 83 -8.39 21.09 -29.74
CA THR A 83 -9.69 20.49 -29.44
C THR A 83 -10.76 20.84 -30.47
N LEU A 84 -10.82 22.10 -30.93
CA LEU A 84 -11.76 22.53 -31.97
C LEU A 84 -11.48 21.82 -33.30
N ALA A 85 -10.22 21.77 -33.72
CA ALA A 85 -9.81 21.07 -34.94
C ALA A 85 -10.18 19.57 -34.91
N LYS A 86 -10.07 18.91 -33.74
CA LYS A 86 -10.49 17.52 -33.58
C LYS A 86 -12.01 17.34 -33.65
N MET A 87 -12.78 18.30 -33.15
CA MET A 87 -14.24 18.27 -33.23
C MET A 87 -14.73 18.48 -34.66
N GLU A 88 -14.17 19.45 -35.38
CA GLU A 88 -14.51 19.73 -36.78
C GLU A 88 -14.16 18.53 -37.68
N LYS A 89 -12.98 17.92 -37.47
CA LYS A 89 -12.60 16.71 -38.21
C LYS A 89 -13.58 15.56 -37.98
N LYS A 90 -14.02 15.34 -36.73
CA LYS A 90 -15.05 14.32 -36.44
C LYS A 90 -16.38 14.62 -37.11
N GLN A 91 -16.83 15.87 -37.10
CA GLN A 91 -18.07 16.26 -37.77
C GLN A 91 -18.01 16.10 -39.29
N ALA A 92 -16.84 16.34 -39.90
CA ALA A 92 -16.63 16.13 -41.33
C ALA A 92 -16.52 14.64 -41.72
N GLU A 93 -16.09 13.77 -40.82
CA GLU A 93 -16.05 12.31 -41.03
C GLU A 93 -17.42 11.63 -40.81
N GLU A 94 -18.34 12.30 -40.12
CA GLU A 94 -19.72 11.82 -39.85
C GLU A 94 -20.76 12.27 -40.90
N GLN A 95 -20.36 13.09 -41.89
CA GLN A 95 -21.17 13.48 -43.07
C GLN A 95 -20.81 12.65 -44.30
#